data_AF-A0A349PL65-F1
#
_entry.id   AF-A0A349PL65-F1
#
_cell.length_a   1.000
_cell.length_b   1.000
_cell.length_c   1.000
_cell.angle_alpha   90.00
_cell.angle_beta   90.00
_cell.angle_gamma   90.00
#
_symmetry.space_group_name_H-M   'P 1'
#
loop_
_entity.id
_entity.type
_entity.pdbx_description
1 polymer ?
#
loop_
_entity_poly.entity_id
_entity_poly.type
_entity_poly.pdbx_seq_one_letter_code
_entity_poly.pdbx_strand_id
1 'polypeptide(L)'
;TQQTSYKKVIEATEKLKDYTIQVNPREINLFFMENDFRERIILENGVYKVNNTKIEFSKTEILELLENQPEKFSPNVIMRPLYQEVILPNLCYIGGGGEITYWLELKSFFNVVNVTFPILLLRNSALLVTEKKAKKADKLGLSWSDLFSKQNDLVNKKTAELSKFPIDFSAQKEHLQKQFEALLGIANQTDKSFLGAVKAQEAKQTKGLENLQKRLLKAQKRNYSETLERITTLQNELFPNQSLQERQANFSEFYLEIGESFIPQLCNELKPLENNFNIIIIS
;
A
#
# COMPACT_ATOMS: atom_id res chain seq x y z
N THR A 1 9.81 30.46 9.42
CA THR A 1 10.64 30.67 10.63
C THR A 1 10.05 30.04 11.90
N GLN A 2 8.73 30.04 12.11
CA GLN A 2 8.10 29.49 13.33
C GLN A 2 8.08 27.95 13.43
N GLN A 3 8.37 27.25 12.32
CA GLN A 3 8.38 25.78 12.22
C GLN A 3 7.05 25.13 12.63
N THR A 4 5.92 25.82 12.40
CA THR A 4 4.59 25.37 12.82
C THR A 4 4.19 24.03 12.20
N SER A 5 4.41 23.86 10.89
CA SER A 5 4.13 22.60 10.20
C SER A 5 4.96 21.45 10.74
N TYR A 6 6.25 21.67 11.03
CA TYR A 6 7.12 20.68 11.65
C TYR A 6 6.55 20.14 12.97
N LYS A 7 6.29 21.06 13.91
CA LYS A 7 5.82 20.72 15.26
C LYS A 7 4.46 20.01 15.23
N LYS A 8 3.52 20.55 14.44
CA LYS A 8 2.14 20.04 14.42
C LYS A 8 2.00 18.71 13.68
N VAL A 9 2.79 18.49 12.64
CA VAL A 9 2.78 17.21 11.92
C VAL A 9 3.42 16.13 12.77
N ILE A 10 4.55 16.37 13.45
CA ILE A 10 5.14 15.38 14.39
C ILE A 10 4.13 14.96 15.46
N GLU A 11 3.45 15.94 16.09
CA GLU A 11 2.43 15.66 17.10
C GLU A 11 1.27 14.81 16.55
N ALA A 12 0.85 15.06 15.30
CA ALA A 12 -0.20 14.29 14.65
C ALA A 12 0.27 12.87 14.28
N THR A 13 1.48 12.74 13.74
CA THR A 13 2.12 11.47 13.41
C THR A 13 2.21 10.56 14.64
N GLU A 14 2.48 11.11 15.82
CA GLU A 14 2.49 10.33 17.06
C GLU A 14 1.10 9.78 17.46
N LYS A 15 0.02 10.45 17.08
CA LYS A 15 -1.35 9.98 17.30
C LYS A 15 -1.79 8.97 16.23
N LEU A 16 -1.09 8.94 15.10
CA LEU A 16 -1.35 8.08 13.95
C LEU A 16 -0.34 6.92 13.85
N LYS A 17 0.30 6.52 14.96
CA LYS A 17 1.35 5.47 14.99
C LYS A 17 0.90 4.11 14.44
N ASP A 18 -0.40 3.82 14.53
CA ASP A 18 -0.98 2.58 13.98
C ASP A 18 -1.14 2.61 12.45
N TYR A 19 -0.92 3.77 11.82
CA TYR A 19 -0.91 3.96 10.38
C TYR A 19 0.52 4.10 9.85
N THR A 20 0.76 3.64 8.63
CA THR A 20 2.05 3.79 7.98
C THR A 20 2.29 5.26 7.60
N ILE A 21 3.17 5.91 8.35
CA ILE A 21 3.63 7.28 8.13
C ILE A 21 4.15 7.41 6.69
N GLN A 22 3.59 8.34 5.92
CA GLN A 22 3.98 8.51 4.51
C GLN A 22 5.01 9.62 4.34
N VAL A 23 5.04 10.61 5.25
CA VAL A 23 5.89 11.78 5.12
C VAL A 23 6.49 12.15 6.47
N ASN A 24 7.79 12.46 6.49
CA ASN A 24 8.44 13.02 7.66
C ASN A 24 8.60 14.54 7.49
N PRO A 25 8.01 15.36 8.37
CA PRO A 25 8.15 16.80 8.28
C PRO A 25 9.57 17.22 8.62
N ARG A 26 10.01 18.34 8.04
CA ARG A 26 11.29 18.98 8.35
C ARG A 26 11.05 20.30 9.07
N GLU A 27 12.08 20.79 9.75
CA GLU A 27 12.04 22.10 10.39
C GLU A 27 11.63 23.23 9.42
N ILE A 28 12.20 23.20 8.22
CA ILE A 28 11.80 24.06 7.10
C ILE A 28 11.23 23.18 5.99
N ASN A 29 9.95 23.43 5.67
CA ASN A 29 9.19 22.69 4.66
C ASN A 29 9.07 23.44 3.32
N LEU A 30 10.09 24.25 3.01
CA LEU A 30 10.23 25.04 1.79
C LEU A 30 11.56 24.72 1.11
N PHE A 31 11.59 24.87 -0.20
CA PHE A 31 12.78 24.83 -1.04
C PHE A 31 13.11 26.23 -1.54
N PHE A 32 14.39 26.47 -1.77
CA PHE A 32 14.90 27.60 -2.53
C PHE A 32 15.13 27.16 -3.98
N MET A 33 14.80 28.03 -4.92
CA MET A 33 14.93 27.80 -6.35
C MET A 33 15.60 29.00 -6.99
N GLU A 34 16.60 28.74 -7.82
CA GLU A 34 17.23 29.74 -8.64
C GLU A 34 17.82 29.06 -9.88
N ASN A 35 17.54 29.62 -11.06
CA ASN A 35 17.87 28.99 -12.35
C ASN A 35 17.29 27.56 -12.41
N ASP A 36 18.15 26.55 -12.59
CA ASP A 36 17.77 25.15 -12.80
C ASP A 36 17.88 24.26 -11.55
N PHE A 37 18.15 24.82 -10.36
CA PHE A 37 18.23 24.03 -9.14
C PHE A 37 17.11 24.35 -8.15
N ARG A 38 16.70 23.32 -7.42
CA ARG A 38 15.72 23.37 -6.34
C ARG A 38 16.28 22.64 -5.14
N GLU A 39 16.72 23.40 -4.15
CA GLU A 39 17.42 22.87 -3.00
C GLU A 39 16.72 23.19 -1.69
N ARG A 40 16.94 22.32 -0.70
CA ARG A 40 16.29 22.44 0.60
C ARG A 40 16.86 23.63 1.35
N ILE A 41 16.02 24.32 2.10
CA ILE A 41 16.49 25.32 3.06
C ILE A 41 16.68 24.61 4.42
N ILE A 42 17.83 24.79 5.05
CA ILE A 42 18.18 24.22 6.35
C ILE A 42 18.51 25.36 7.30
N LEU A 43 18.06 25.29 8.55
CA LEU A 43 18.41 26.25 9.59
C LEU A 43 19.52 25.67 10.47
N GLU A 44 20.69 26.30 10.47
CA GLU A 44 21.84 25.89 11.30
C GLU A 44 22.45 27.12 11.97
N ASN A 45 22.60 27.08 13.30
CA ASN A 45 23.23 28.16 14.08
C ASN A 45 22.62 29.57 13.79
N GLY A 46 21.32 29.64 13.49
CA GLY A 46 20.62 30.89 13.16
C GLY A 46 20.73 31.35 11.71
N VAL A 47 21.43 30.58 10.85
CA VAL A 47 21.63 30.86 9.43
C VAL A 47 20.79 29.91 8.58
N TYR A 48 20.08 30.45 7.59
CA TYR A 48 19.30 29.72 6.61
C TYR A 48 20.19 29.37 5.42
N LYS A 49 20.57 28.11 5.30
CA LYS A 49 21.44 27.61 4.25
C LYS A 49 20.64 26.93 3.16
N VAL A 50 20.99 27.18 1.92
CA VAL A 50 20.49 26.41 0.78
C VAL A 50 21.39 25.19 0.62
N ASN A 51 20.83 24.03 0.90
CA ASN A 51 21.53 22.74 0.91
C ASN A 51 22.33 22.52 -0.39
N ASN A 52 23.50 21.90 -0.27
CA ASN A 52 24.43 21.65 -1.39
C ASN A 52 24.97 22.90 -2.12
N THR A 53 24.80 24.10 -1.56
CA THR A 53 25.32 25.34 -2.15
C THR A 53 26.09 26.17 -1.13
N LYS A 54 26.67 27.30 -1.58
CA LYS A 54 27.29 28.32 -0.72
C LYS A 54 26.32 29.45 -0.36
N ILE A 55 25.04 29.33 -0.75
CA ILE A 55 24.04 30.37 -0.53
C ILE A 55 23.54 30.25 0.90
N GLU A 56 23.69 31.35 1.64
CA GLU A 56 23.30 31.47 3.04
C GLU A 56 22.60 32.81 3.25
N PHE A 57 21.62 32.81 4.15
CA PHE A 57 20.87 34.00 4.51
C PHE A 57 20.72 34.06 6.03
N SER A 58 20.82 35.26 6.59
CA SER A 58 20.25 35.58 7.88
C SER A 58 18.71 35.50 7.82
N LYS A 59 18.08 35.50 9.00
CA LYS A 59 16.61 35.52 9.10
C LYS A 59 15.99 36.73 8.40
N THR A 60 16.63 37.90 8.50
CA THR A 60 16.13 39.13 7.87
C THR A 60 16.27 39.04 6.36
N GLU A 61 17.44 38.64 5.85
CA GLU A 61 17.70 38.54 4.41
C GLU A 61 16.75 37.55 3.71
N ILE A 62 16.49 36.37 4.29
CA ILE A 62 15.59 35.40 3.65
C ILE A 62 14.13 35.87 3.63
N LEU A 63 13.71 36.65 4.63
CA LEU A 63 12.37 37.23 4.68
C LEU A 63 12.22 38.38 3.70
N GLU A 64 13.22 39.26 3.61
CA GLU A 64 13.26 40.32 2.58
C GLU A 64 13.28 39.71 1.17
N LEU A 65 14.01 38.62 0.98
CA LEU A 65 14.03 37.90 -0.30
C LEU A 65 12.66 37.28 -0.62
N LEU A 66 11.96 36.72 0.38
CA LEU A 66 10.62 36.16 0.20
C LEU A 66 9.60 37.23 -0.23
N GLU A 67 9.65 38.41 0.38
CA GLU A 67 8.75 39.53 0.03
C GLU A 67 9.04 40.08 -1.37
N ASN A 68 10.31 40.20 -1.74
CA ASN A 68 10.72 40.82 -3.00
C ASN A 68 10.78 39.84 -4.19
N GLN A 69 11.02 38.55 -3.93
CA GLN A 69 11.25 37.50 -4.94
C GLN A 69 10.59 36.16 -4.52
N PRO A 70 9.25 36.12 -4.32
CA PRO A 70 8.54 34.94 -3.84
C PRO A 70 8.65 33.73 -4.78
N GLU A 71 8.88 33.94 -6.08
CA GLU A 71 9.09 32.89 -7.08
C GLU A 71 10.30 31.99 -6.81
N LYS A 72 11.25 32.46 -5.98
CA LYS A 72 12.40 31.68 -5.53
C LYS A 72 12.06 30.64 -4.47
N PHE A 73 10.82 30.58 -3.99
CA PHE A 73 10.41 29.66 -2.93
C PHE A 73 9.34 28.70 -3.41
N SER A 74 9.49 27.41 -3.10
CA SER A 74 8.45 26.41 -3.38
C SER A 74 8.18 25.49 -2.20
N PRO A 75 6.94 25.03 -2.02
CA PRO A 75 6.60 24.14 -0.93
C PRO A 75 7.10 22.72 -1.17
N ASN A 76 7.45 22.02 -0.09
CA ASN A 76 7.55 20.56 -0.12
C ASN A 76 6.16 19.91 0.02
N VAL A 77 6.13 18.58 0.11
CA VAL A 77 4.88 17.81 0.27
C VAL A 77 4.02 18.21 1.49
N ILE A 78 4.62 18.73 2.57
CA ILE A 78 3.90 19.18 3.77
C ILE A 78 3.24 20.55 3.57
N MET A 79 3.94 21.48 2.92
CA MET A 79 3.43 22.85 2.70
C MET A 79 2.58 22.97 1.43
N ARG A 80 2.71 22.06 0.47
CA ARG A 80 1.98 22.11 -0.80
C ARG A 80 0.46 22.08 -0.60
N PRO A 81 -0.10 21.23 0.30
CA PRO A 81 -1.51 21.29 0.68
C PRO A 81 -1.97 22.66 1.14
N LEU A 82 -1.19 23.33 2.00
CA LEU A 82 -1.56 24.67 2.47
C LEU A 82 -1.61 25.67 1.32
N TYR A 83 -0.63 25.63 0.41
CA TYR A 83 -0.61 26.50 -0.76
C TYR A 83 -1.85 26.27 -1.64
N GLN A 84 -2.20 25.00 -1.86
CA GLN A 84 -3.39 24.63 -2.62
C GLN A 84 -4.67 25.22 -2.01
N GLU A 85 -4.89 25.06 -0.70
CA GLU A 85 -6.11 25.52 -0.01
C GLU A 85 -6.18 27.04 0.15
N VAL A 86 -5.04 27.74 0.12
CA VAL A 86 -5.01 29.21 0.16
C VAL A 86 -5.22 29.83 -1.21
N ILE A 87 -4.70 29.20 -2.28
CA ILE A 87 -4.75 29.74 -3.65
C ILE A 87 -6.05 29.35 -4.35
N LEU A 88 -6.52 28.12 -4.17
CA LEU A 88 -7.68 27.57 -4.87
C LEU A 88 -8.88 27.46 -3.92
N PRO A 89 -10.10 27.85 -4.35
CA PRO A 89 -11.31 27.57 -3.59
C PRO A 89 -11.62 26.07 -3.68
N ASN A 90 -11.02 25.28 -2.78
CA ASN A 90 -11.13 23.83 -2.81
C ASN A 90 -12.19 23.32 -1.83
N LEU A 91 -13.20 22.64 -2.36
CA LEU A 91 -14.20 21.94 -1.55
C LEU A 91 -13.69 20.56 -1.09
N CYS A 92 -12.99 19.86 -1.99
CA CYS A 92 -12.65 18.46 -1.81
C CYS A 92 -11.32 18.13 -2.46
N TYR A 93 -10.38 17.61 -1.66
CA TYR A 93 -9.17 16.99 -2.17
C TYR A 93 -9.45 15.56 -2.62
N ILE A 94 -9.09 15.23 -3.86
CA ILE A 94 -9.19 13.88 -4.42
C ILE A 94 -7.78 13.30 -4.49
N GLY A 95 -7.53 12.19 -3.79
CA GLY A 95 -6.19 11.60 -3.72
C GLY A 95 -6.20 10.08 -3.59
N GLY A 96 -5.07 9.44 -3.88
CA GLY A 96 -4.86 8.02 -3.60
C GLY A 96 -4.67 7.73 -2.11
N GLY A 97 -4.73 6.46 -1.71
CA GLY A 97 -4.66 6.08 -0.27
C GLY A 97 -3.42 6.59 0.47
N GLY A 98 -2.25 6.62 -0.17
CA GLY A 98 -1.05 7.22 0.42
C GLY A 98 -1.17 8.74 0.60
N GLU A 99 -1.87 9.41 -0.31
CA GLU A 99 -2.09 10.85 -0.21
C GLU A 99 -3.07 11.19 0.90
N ILE A 100 -4.21 10.50 0.95
CA ILE A 100 -5.20 10.67 2.01
C ILE A 100 -4.56 10.46 3.38
N THR A 101 -3.68 9.46 3.52
CA THR A 101 -2.96 9.20 4.78
C THR A 101 -2.12 10.40 5.21
N TYR A 102 -1.31 11.00 4.34
CA TYR A 102 -0.52 12.17 4.75
C TYR A 102 -1.42 13.40 4.99
N TRP A 103 -2.52 13.57 4.26
CA TRP A 103 -3.45 14.69 4.53
C TRP A 103 -4.00 14.63 5.95
N LEU A 104 -4.29 13.44 6.48
CA LEU A 104 -4.72 13.26 7.87
C LEU A 104 -3.68 13.76 8.87
N GLU A 105 -2.38 13.61 8.58
CA GLU A 105 -1.28 14.13 9.40
C GLU A 105 -1.27 15.67 9.46
N LEU A 106 -1.86 16.37 8.47
CA LEU A 106 -1.86 17.83 8.36
C LEU A 106 -3.01 18.52 9.10
N LYS A 107 -4.03 17.80 9.56
CA LYS A 107 -5.24 18.41 10.14
C LYS A 107 -4.94 19.38 11.29
N SER A 108 -4.06 18.98 12.21
CA SER A 108 -3.64 19.84 13.33
C SER A 108 -2.87 21.08 12.86
N PHE A 109 -2.11 20.98 11.77
CA PHE A 109 -1.40 22.10 11.19
C PHE A 109 -2.37 23.13 10.59
N PHE A 110 -3.36 22.67 9.80
CA PHE A 110 -4.39 23.52 9.21
C PHE A 110 -5.19 24.31 10.24
N ASN A 111 -5.58 23.67 11.35
CA ASN A 111 -6.26 24.33 12.46
C ASN A 111 -5.44 25.50 13.04
N VAL A 112 -4.11 25.36 13.15
CA VAL A 112 -3.25 26.39 13.73
C VAL A 112 -3.05 27.58 12.78
N VAL A 113 -2.98 27.32 11.47
CA VAL A 113 -2.86 28.40 10.46
C VAL A 113 -4.21 28.97 10.04
N ASN A 114 -5.30 28.51 10.67
CA ASN A 114 -6.67 28.97 10.45
C ASN A 114 -7.10 28.90 8.97
N VAL A 115 -6.69 27.83 8.28
CA VAL A 115 -7.12 27.51 6.92
C VAL A 115 -8.06 26.32 6.97
N THR A 116 -9.15 26.38 6.23
CA THR A 116 -10.13 25.29 6.14
C THR A 116 -9.44 24.01 5.67
N PHE A 117 -9.64 22.93 6.42
CA PHE A 117 -9.21 21.60 6.01
C PHE A 117 -10.27 21.01 5.06
N PRO A 118 -9.91 20.63 3.82
CA PRO A 118 -10.88 20.21 2.82
C PRO A 118 -11.48 18.84 3.15
N ILE A 119 -12.59 18.52 2.48
CA ILE A 119 -13.08 17.14 2.44
C ILE A 119 -12.05 16.28 1.73
N LEU A 120 -11.76 15.10 2.28
CA LEU A 120 -10.86 14.14 1.67
C LEU A 120 -11.68 13.05 0.97
N LEU A 121 -11.48 12.88 -0.33
CA LEU A 121 -12.12 11.84 -1.14
C LEU A 121 -11.04 10.92 -1.72
N LEU A 122 -11.19 9.62 -1.46
CA LEU A 122 -10.37 8.61 -2.10
C LEU A 122 -10.73 8.58 -3.59
N ARG A 123 -9.76 8.78 -4.47
CA ARG A 123 -9.99 8.65 -5.92
C ARG A 123 -10.49 7.24 -6.24
N ASN A 124 -11.31 7.11 -7.29
CA ASN A 124 -11.67 5.79 -7.76
C ASN A 124 -10.41 4.98 -8.12
N SER A 125 -10.47 3.69 -7.87
CA SER A 125 -9.50 2.71 -8.35
C SER A 125 -10.14 1.77 -9.35
N ALA A 126 -9.38 1.38 -10.36
CA ALA A 126 -9.89 0.51 -11.40
C ALA A 126 -8.83 -0.50 -11.90
N LEU A 127 -9.33 -1.66 -12.34
CA LEU A 127 -8.61 -2.63 -13.15
C LEU A 127 -9.31 -2.70 -14.50
N LEU A 128 -8.57 -2.39 -15.55
CA LEU A 128 -9.04 -2.49 -16.93
C LEU A 128 -8.74 -3.88 -17.47
N VAL A 129 -9.77 -4.52 -17.99
CA VAL A 129 -9.69 -5.92 -18.44
C VAL A 129 -10.32 -6.02 -19.83
N THR A 130 -9.57 -6.54 -20.80
CA THR A 130 -10.17 -6.87 -22.11
C THR A 130 -11.12 -8.04 -21.98
N GLU A 131 -12.17 -8.10 -22.82
CA GLU A 131 -13.10 -9.23 -22.84
C GLU A 131 -12.38 -10.59 -22.94
N LYS A 132 -11.29 -10.64 -23.71
CA LYS A 132 -10.48 -11.85 -23.88
C LYS A 132 -9.87 -12.32 -22.56
N LYS A 133 -9.35 -11.39 -21.74
CA LYS A 133 -8.78 -11.71 -20.42
C LYS A 133 -9.87 -12.10 -19.43
N ALA A 134 -11.03 -11.43 -19.45
CA ALA A 134 -12.19 -11.81 -18.63
C ALA A 134 -12.66 -13.24 -18.93
N LYS A 135 -12.89 -13.57 -20.21
CA LYS A 135 -13.25 -14.93 -20.65
C LYS A 135 -12.18 -15.97 -20.30
N LYS A 136 -10.90 -15.58 -20.29
CA LYS A 136 -9.79 -16.45 -19.84
C LYS A 136 -9.85 -16.69 -18.33
N ALA A 137 -10.20 -15.69 -17.52
CA ALA A 137 -10.42 -15.84 -16.09
C ALA A 137 -11.57 -16.82 -15.79
N ASP A 138 -12.70 -16.66 -16.47
CA ASP A 138 -13.87 -17.53 -16.32
C ASP A 138 -13.55 -18.99 -16.66
N LYS A 139 -12.86 -19.22 -17.79
CA LYS A 139 -12.42 -20.56 -18.21
C LYS A 139 -11.45 -21.22 -17.23
N LEU A 140 -10.69 -20.43 -16.48
CA LEU A 140 -9.79 -20.91 -15.44
C LEU A 140 -10.48 -21.05 -14.07
N GLY A 141 -11.78 -20.76 -13.98
CA GLY A 141 -12.54 -20.80 -12.73
C GLY A 141 -12.03 -19.79 -11.70
N LEU A 142 -11.55 -18.63 -12.15
CA LEU A 142 -11.02 -17.56 -11.31
C LEU A 142 -12.11 -16.55 -10.98
N SER A 143 -12.29 -16.27 -9.69
CA SER A 143 -13.01 -15.08 -9.26
C SER A 143 -12.11 -13.85 -9.31
N TRP A 144 -12.69 -12.64 -9.33
CA TRP A 144 -11.89 -11.42 -9.18
C TRP A 144 -11.16 -11.39 -7.85
N SER A 145 -11.77 -11.82 -6.75
CA SER A 145 -11.08 -11.94 -5.46
C SER A 145 -9.86 -12.85 -5.50
N ASP A 146 -9.88 -13.91 -6.32
CA ASP A 146 -8.72 -14.78 -6.52
C ASP A 146 -7.58 -14.00 -7.18
N LEU A 147 -7.89 -13.24 -8.23
CA LEU A 147 -6.92 -12.46 -9.01
C LEU A 147 -6.27 -11.33 -8.20
N PHE A 148 -7.00 -10.70 -7.28
CA PHE A 148 -6.46 -9.68 -6.36
C PHE A 148 -5.63 -10.25 -5.19
N SER A 149 -5.69 -11.57 -4.95
CA SER A 149 -4.92 -12.19 -3.87
C SER A 149 -3.43 -12.30 -4.21
N LYS A 150 -2.56 -12.44 -3.20
CA LYS A 150 -1.13 -12.66 -3.44
C LYS A 150 -0.96 -13.94 -4.27
N GLN A 151 -0.06 -13.91 -5.25
CA GLN A 151 0.12 -15.02 -6.19
C GLN A 151 0.36 -16.38 -5.49
N ASN A 152 1.14 -16.40 -4.41
CA ASN A 152 1.36 -17.63 -3.64
C ASN A 152 0.06 -18.17 -3.03
N ASP A 153 -0.79 -17.30 -2.51
CA ASP A 153 -2.08 -17.66 -1.91
C ASP A 153 -3.05 -18.14 -2.99
N LEU A 154 -3.10 -17.44 -4.14
CA LEU A 154 -3.84 -17.85 -5.33
C LEU A 154 -3.45 -19.26 -5.78
N VAL A 155 -2.15 -19.50 -5.97
CA VAL A 155 -1.63 -20.79 -6.41
C VAL A 155 -1.92 -21.87 -5.38
N ASN A 156 -1.77 -21.60 -4.08
CA ASN A 156 -2.10 -22.56 -3.03
C ASN A 156 -3.59 -22.91 -3.04
N LYS A 157 -4.47 -21.90 -3.08
CA LYS A 157 -5.92 -22.05 -3.12
C LYS A 157 -6.36 -22.88 -4.31
N LYS A 158 -5.89 -22.51 -5.52
CA LYS A 158 -6.23 -23.25 -6.75
C LYS A 158 -5.64 -24.66 -6.77
N THR A 159 -4.46 -24.87 -6.20
CA THR A 159 -3.93 -26.24 -6.05
C THR A 159 -4.82 -27.09 -5.13
N ALA A 160 -5.33 -26.53 -4.04
CA ALA A 160 -6.24 -27.23 -3.14
C ALA A 160 -7.59 -27.53 -3.81
N GLU A 161 -8.18 -26.57 -4.53
CA GLU A 161 -9.44 -26.74 -5.28
C GLU A 161 -9.33 -27.79 -6.39
N LEU A 162 -8.21 -27.83 -7.10
CA LEU A 162 -7.97 -28.81 -8.18
C LEU A 162 -7.65 -30.21 -7.65
N SER A 163 -7.18 -30.33 -6.40
CA SER A 163 -6.79 -31.62 -5.82
C SER A 163 -8.02 -32.48 -5.55
N LYS A 164 -8.00 -33.74 -6.00
CA LYS A 164 -9.10 -34.71 -5.82
C LYS A 164 -9.34 -35.12 -4.36
N PHE A 165 -8.48 -34.70 -3.45
CA PHE A 165 -8.50 -35.06 -2.04
C PHE A 165 -7.99 -33.88 -1.20
N PRO A 166 -8.36 -33.80 0.10
CA PRO A 166 -7.90 -32.75 0.98
C PRO A 166 -6.38 -32.78 1.14
N ILE A 167 -5.73 -31.65 0.87
CA ILE A 167 -4.29 -31.46 1.09
C ILE A 167 -3.98 -30.61 2.31
N ASP A 168 -5.02 -30.14 3.02
CA ASP A 168 -4.87 -29.47 4.30
C ASP A 168 -4.91 -30.48 5.44
N PHE A 169 -3.93 -30.40 6.34
CA PHE A 169 -3.78 -31.33 7.46
C PHE A 169 -4.29 -30.74 8.79
N SER A 170 -5.11 -29.69 8.75
CA SER A 170 -5.63 -29.04 9.97
C SER A 170 -6.34 -30.02 10.91
N ALA A 171 -7.19 -30.91 10.38
CA ALA A 171 -7.87 -31.92 11.18
C ALA A 171 -6.89 -32.92 11.83
N GLN A 172 -5.86 -33.34 11.11
CA GLN A 172 -4.83 -34.24 11.62
C GLN A 172 -3.96 -33.56 12.69
N LYS A 173 -3.67 -32.26 12.52
CA LYS A 173 -2.98 -31.46 13.53
C LYS A 173 -3.80 -31.28 14.80
N GLU A 174 -5.11 -31.00 14.66
CA GLU A 174 -6.02 -30.90 15.81
C GLU A 174 -6.11 -32.23 16.57
N HIS A 175 -6.21 -33.35 15.84
CA HIS A 175 -6.19 -34.68 16.46
C HIS A 175 -4.88 -34.95 17.21
N LEU A 176 -3.75 -34.61 16.59
CA LEU A 176 -2.42 -34.74 17.21
C LEU A 176 -2.32 -33.89 18.49
N GLN A 177 -2.79 -32.65 18.44
CA GLN A 177 -2.80 -31.75 19.60
C GLN A 177 -3.63 -32.34 20.75
N LYS A 178 -4.85 -32.82 20.48
CA LYS A 178 -5.68 -33.48 21.50
C LYS A 178 -4.99 -34.71 22.12
N GLN A 179 -4.25 -35.49 21.31
CA GLN A 179 -3.46 -36.61 21.83
C GLN A 179 -2.36 -36.13 22.80
N PHE A 180 -1.66 -35.04 22.46
CA PHE A 180 -0.62 -34.49 23.33
C PHE A 180 -1.20 -33.79 24.57
N GLU A 181 -2.36 -33.15 24.49
CA GLU A 181 -3.08 -32.63 25.66
C GLU A 181 -3.38 -33.73 26.68
N ALA A 182 -3.85 -34.90 26.21
CA ALA A 182 -4.05 -36.07 27.08
C ALA A 182 -2.74 -36.57 27.70
N LEU A 183 -1.65 -36.64 26.92
CA LEU A 183 -0.33 -37.04 27.40
C LEU A 183 0.27 -36.04 28.40
N LEU A 184 0.03 -34.75 28.21
CA LEU A 184 0.43 -33.69 29.16
C LEU A 184 -0.31 -33.85 30.50
N GLY A 185 -1.59 -34.25 30.46
CA GLY A 185 -2.37 -34.57 31.67
C GLY A 185 -1.76 -35.71 32.50
N ILE A 186 -1.19 -36.72 31.85
CA ILE A 186 -0.45 -37.81 32.52
C ILE A 186 0.92 -37.32 32.97
N ALA A 187 1.63 -36.57 32.12
CA ALA A 187 2.98 -36.09 32.41
C ALA A 187 3.03 -35.13 33.61
N ASN A 188 1.95 -34.39 33.87
CA ASN A 188 1.81 -33.53 35.05
C ASN A 188 1.71 -34.31 36.38
N GLN A 189 1.45 -35.62 36.33
CA GLN A 189 1.39 -36.48 37.51
C GLN A 189 2.74 -37.14 37.86
N THR A 190 3.80 -36.82 37.10
CA THR A 190 5.16 -37.36 37.27
C THR A 190 6.22 -36.25 37.21
N ASP A 191 7.50 -36.60 37.13
CA ASP A 191 8.63 -35.67 37.17
C ASP A 191 8.60 -34.61 36.07
N LYS A 192 9.03 -33.39 36.43
CA LYS A 192 9.08 -32.22 35.53
C LYS A 192 9.93 -32.46 34.27
N SER A 193 10.89 -33.38 34.30
CA SER A 193 11.70 -33.77 33.14
C SER A 193 10.86 -34.44 32.04
N PHE A 194 9.87 -35.23 32.42
CA PHE A 194 8.98 -35.92 31.49
C PHE A 194 8.02 -34.94 30.80
N LEU A 195 7.55 -33.90 31.50
CA LEU A 195 6.77 -32.80 30.91
C LEU A 195 7.53 -32.12 29.75
N GLY A 196 8.82 -31.84 29.95
CA GLY A 196 9.68 -31.27 28.91
C GLY A 196 9.82 -32.18 27.68
N ALA A 197 9.96 -33.49 27.91
CA ALA A 197 10.06 -34.48 26.84
C ALA A 197 8.76 -34.58 26.02
N VAL A 198 7.58 -34.54 26.66
CA VAL A 198 6.27 -34.58 25.97
C VAL A 198 6.07 -33.35 25.09
N LYS A 199 6.33 -32.15 25.62
CA LYS A 199 6.24 -30.90 24.84
C LYS A 199 7.20 -30.86 23.66
N ALA A 200 8.43 -31.35 23.85
CA ALA A 200 9.40 -31.44 22.76
C ALA A 200 8.91 -32.39 21.64
N GLN A 201 8.29 -33.50 22.02
CA GLN A 201 7.76 -34.46 21.06
C GLN A 201 6.51 -33.93 20.33
N GLU A 202 5.61 -33.23 21.03
CA GLU A 202 4.47 -32.52 20.44
C GLU A 202 4.95 -31.56 19.35
N ALA A 203 5.87 -30.66 19.69
CA ALA A 203 6.42 -29.69 18.75
C ALA A 203 7.09 -30.38 17.55
N LYS A 204 7.84 -31.46 17.77
CA LYS A 204 8.50 -32.22 16.71
C LYS A 204 7.50 -32.89 15.76
N GLN A 205 6.44 -33.51 16.28
CA GLN A 205 5.44 -34.20 15.47
C GLN A 205 4.55 -33.23 14.71
N THR A 206 4.11 -32.13 15.35
CA THR A 206 3.35 -31.06 14.69
C THR A 206 4.14 -30.47 13.53
N LYS A 207 5.42 -30.15 13.74
CA LYS A 207 6.33 -29.70 12.66
C LYS A 207 6.51 -30.77 11.57
N GLY A 208 6.52 -32.05 11.95
CA GLY A 208 6.52 -33.17 11.00
C GLY A 208 5.31 -33.16 10.07
N LEU A 209 4.10 -33.01 10.62
CA LEU A 209 2.87 -32.90 9.84
C LEU A 209 2.86 -31.66 8.93
N GLU A 210 3.31 -30.50 9.42
CA GLU A 210 3.44 -29.30 8.60
C GLU A 210 4.37 -29.49 7.40
N ASN A 211 5.51 -30.16 7.62
CA ASN A 211 6.45 -30.46 6.55
C ASN A 211 5.86 -31.43 5.52
N LEU A 212 5.11 -32.43 5.97
CA LEU A 212 4.39 -33.35 5.07
C LEU A 212 3.33 -32.61 4.25
N GLN A 213 2.53 -31.75 4.88
CA GLN A 213 1.54 -30.91 4.20
C GLN A 213 2.20 -30.02 3.13
N LYS A 214 3.32 -29.36 3.46
CA LYS A 214 4.08 -28.55 2.49
C LYS A 214 4.62 -29.38 1.32
N ARG A 215 5.14 -30.58 1.59
CA ARG A 215 5.62 -31.49 0.54
C ARG A 215 4.48 -31.98 -0.37
N LEU A 216 3.32 -32.29 0.22
CA LEU A 216 2.13 -32.71 -0.53
C LEU A 216 1.63 -31.58 -1.43
N LEU A 217 1.49 -30.37 -0.89
CA LEU A 217 1.12 -29.18 -1.65
C LEU A 217 2.10 -28.95 -2.81
N LYS A 218 3.42 -29.04 -2.57
CA LYS A 218 4.43 -28.92 -3.63
C LYS A 218 4.29 -30.01 -4.70
N ALA A 219 3.96 -31.25 -4.30
CA ALA A 219 3.72 -32.32 -5.26
C ALA A 219 2.49 -32.04 -6.12
N GLN A 220 1.38 -31.60 -5.52
CA GLN A 220 0.18 -31.23 -6.27
C GLN A 220 0.40 -30.03 -7.20
N LYS A 221 1.17 -29.02 -6.76
CA LYS A 221 1.57 -27.90 -7.65
C LYS A 221 2.28 -28.39 -8.92
N ARG A 222 3.11 -29.43 -8.82
CA ARG A 222 3.77 -30.03 -10.00
C ARG A 222 2.79 -30.78 -10.89
N ASN A 223 1.79 -31.46 -10.32
CA ASN A 223 0.76 -32.16 -11.09
C ASN A 223 -0.12 -31.19 -11.89
N TYR A 224 -0.36 -29.99 -11.36
CA TYR A 224 -1.20 -28.96 -12.00
C TYR A 224 -0.38 -27.80 -12.60
N SER A 225 0.91 -28.01 -12.89
CA SER A 225 1.82 -26.93 -13.25
C SER A 225 1.33 -26.11 -14.44
N GLU A 226 0.81 -26.75 -15.49
CA GLU A 226 0.31 -26.07 -16.69
C GLU A 226 -0.89 -25.16 -16.39
N THR A 227 -1.84 -25.64 -15.58
CA THR A 227 -3.01 -24.83 -15.20
C THR A 227 -2.60 -23.67 -14.30
N LEU A 228 -1.72 -23.93 -13.33
CA LEU A 228 -1.22 -22.91 -12.41
C LEU A 228 -0.38 -21.86 -13.14
N GLU A 229 0.39 -22.25 -14.16
CA GLU A 229 1.13 -21.32 -15.02
C GLU A 229 0.18 -20.42 -15.81
N ARG A 230 -0.88 -20.97 -16.41
CA ARG A 230 -1.89 -20.15 -17.11
C ARG A 230 -2.55 -19.13 -16.17
N ILE A 231 -2.81 -19.52 -14.92
CA ILE A 231 -3.36 -18.65 -13.86
C ILE A 231 -2.35 -17.55 -13.51
N THR A 232 -1.09 -17.88 -13.23
CA THR A 232 -0.08 -16.89 -12.86
C THR A 232 0.25 -15.95 -14.01
N THR A 233 0.29 -16.44 -15.25
CA THR A 233 0.43 -15.61 -16.45
C THR A 233 -0.71 -14.61 -16.56
N LEU A 234 -1.97 -15.05 -16.45
CA LEU A 234 -3.12 -14.14 -16.47
C LEU A 234 -3.06 -13.12 -15.34
N GLN A 235 -2.70 -13.54 -14.12
CA GLN A 235 -2.56 -12.62 -13.00
C GLN A 235 -1.46 -11.58 -13.28
N ASN A 236 -0.30 -11.97 -13.81
CA ASN A 236 0.78 -11.04 -14.14
C ASN A 236 0.39 -10.07 -15.27
N GLU A 237 -0.45 -10.49 -16.23
CA GLU A 237 -1.00 -9.63 -17.29
C GLU A 237 -1.99 -8.57 -16.75
N LEU A 238 -2.61 -8.82 -15.58
CA LEU A 238 -3.56 -7.92 -14.92
C LEU A 238 -2.89 -7.09 -13.81
N PHE A 239 -1.90 -7.67 -13.13
CA PHE A 239 -1.18 -7.09 -12.00
C PHE A 239 0.34 -7.11 -12.30
N PRO A 240 0.80 -6.24 -13.22
CA PRO A 240 2.21 -6.18 -13.61
C PRO A 240 3.09 -5.92 -12.39
N ASN A 241 4.23 -6.61 -12.31
CA ASN A 241 5.14 -6.58 -11.16
C ASN A 241 4.47 -6.92 -9.82
N GLN A 242 3.37 -7.69 -9.85
CA GLN A 242 2.55 -8.02 -8.66
C GLN A 242 2.00 -6.77 -7.95
N SER A 243 1.81 -5.69 -8.72
CA SER A 243 1.25 -4.42 -8.27
C SER A 243 -0.07 -4.12 -8.99
N LEU A 244 -0.81 -3.13 -8.48
CA LEU A 244 -2.05 -2.68 -9.13
C LEU A 244 -1.74 -2.12 -10.53
N GLN A 245 -2.56 -2.50 -11.51
CA GLN A 245 -2.44 -2.05 -12.90
C GLN A 245 -2.40 -0.52 -13.01
N GLU A 246 -3.27 0.19 -12.29
CA GLU A 246 -3.35 1.66 -12.28
C GLU A 246 -2.08 2.38 -11.79
N ARG A 247 -1.10 1.64 -11.23
CA ARG A 247 0.19 2.19 -10.79
C ARG A 247 1.32 1.91 -11.77
N GLN A 248 1.07 1.16 -12.83
CA GLN A 248 2.11 0.63 -13.72
C GLN A 248 1.77 0.84 -15.19
N ALA A 249 0.53 0.54 -15.59
CA ALA A 249 0.08 0.65 -16.96
C ALA A 249 -0.14 2.12 -17.34
N ASN A 250 0.16 2.46 -18.58
CA ASN A 250 -0.20 3.76 -19.14
C ASN A 250 -1.55 3.68 -19.85
N PHE A 251 -2.35 4.75 -19.77
CA PHE A 251 -3.64 4.80 -20.47
C PHE A 251 -3.50 4.62 -21.99
N SER A 252 -2.35 5.01 -22.57
CA SER A 252 -2.10 4.93 -24.00
C SER A 252 -2.16 3.49 -24.53
N GLU A 253 -1.80 2.50 -23.72
CA GLU A 253 -1.87 1.08 -24.08
C GLU A 253 -3.30 0.66 -24.42
N PHE A 254 -4.27 1.14 -23.64
CA PHE A 254 -5.70 0.86 -23.83
C PHE A 254 -6.31 1.76 -24.90
N TYR A 255 -5.89 3.02 -24.94
CA TYR A 255 -6.38 3.98 -25.94
C TYR A 255 -6.00 3.57 -27.37
N LEU A 256 -4.82 2.97 -27.58
CA LEU A 256 -4.41 2.46 -28.89
C LEU A 256 -5.30 1.32 -29.41
N GLU A 257 -5.87 0.51 -28.51
CA GLU A 257 -6.75 -0.61 -28.87
C GLU A 257 -8.22 -0.17 -29.04
N ILE A 258 -8.70 0.72 -28.16
CA ILE A 258 -10.13 1.09 -28.04
C ILE A 258 -10.46 2.39 -28.79
N GLY A 259 -9.50 3.31 -28.89
CA GLY A 259 -9.68 4.62 -29.51
C GLY A 259 -10.53 5.59 -28.69
N GLU A 260 -11.24 6.47 -29.39
CA GLU A 260 -11.92 7.65 -28.81
C GLU A 260 -13.04 7.30 -27.81
N SER A 261 -13.60 6.08 -27.87
CA SER A 261 -14.65 5.64 -26.94
C SER A 261 -14.13 5.31 -25.54
N PHE A 262 -12.81 5.15 -25.36
CA PHE A 262 -12.22 4.73 -24.10
C PHE A 262 -12.53 5.67 -22.93
N ILE A 263 -12.24 6.97 -23.09
CA ILE A 263 -12.47 7.96 -22.02
C ILE A 263 -13.96 8.12 -21.70
N PRO A 264 -14.87 8.25 -22.69
CA PRO A 264 -16.31 8.22 -22.43
C PRO A 264 -16.78 6.99 -21.65
N GLN A 265 -16.26 5.80 -21.97
CA GLN A 265 -16.61 4.57 -21.26
C GLN A 265 -16.18 4.66 -19.78
N LEU A 266 -14.94 5.10 -19.50
CA LEU A 266 -14.47 5.28 -18.12
C LEU A 266 -15.32 6.29 -17.33
N CYS A 267 -15.68 7.42 -17.95
CA CYS A 267 -16.52 8.43 -17.30
C CYS A 267 -17.93 7.91 -16.98
N ASN A 268 -18.46 6.99 -17.79
CA ASN A 268 -19.77 6.39 -17.54
C ASN A 268 -19.73 5.36 -16.39
N GLU A 269 -18.68 4.54 -16.35
CA GLU A 269 -18.52 3.46 -15.37
C GLU A 269 -18.06 3.96 -14.00
N LEU A 270 -17.10 4.90 -13.96
CA LEU A 270 -16.53 5.39 -12.71
C LEU A 270 -17.48 6.37 -12.03
N LYS A 271 -18.02 5.96 -10.87
CA LYS A 271 -18.83 6.81 -10.00
C LYS A 271 -17.95 7.50 -8.96
N PRO A 272 -17.75 8.83 -9.00
CA PRO A 272 -16.75 9.52 -8.17
C PRO A 272 -16.92 9.35 -6.65
N LEU A 273 -18.15 9.12 -6.18
CA LEU A 273 -18.46 8.99 -4.75
C LEU A 273 -18.55 7.53 -4.28
N GLU A 274 -18.38 6.56 -5.17
CA GLU A 274 -18.37 5.15 -4.81
C GLU A 274 -16.97 4.70 -4.40
N ASN A 275 -16.86 4.19 -3.17
CA ASN A 275 -15.60 3.73 -2.59
C ASN A 275 -15.28 2.27 -2.94
N ASN A 276 -15.54 1.87 -4.18
CA ASN A 276 -15.32 0.53 -4.69
C ASN A 276 -14.06 0.47 -5.57
N PHE A 277 -13.41 -0.69 -5.60
CA PHE A 277 -12.42 -0.99 -6.62
C PHE A 277 -13.14 -1.53 -7.87
N ASN A 278 -13.13 -0.78 -8.96
CA ASN A 278 -13.88 -1.10 -10.17
C ASN A 278 -13.13 -2.08 -11.05
N ILE A 279 -13.85 -3.05 -11.61
CA ILE A 279 -13.32 -3.92 -12.67
C ILE A 279 -14.08 -3.57 -13.93
N ILE A 280 -13.39 -2.90 -14.85
CA ILE A 280 -14.01 -2.36 -16.06
C ILE A 280 -13.62 -3.27 -17.21
N ILE A 281 -14.63 -3.89 -17.82
CA ILE A 281 -14.43 -4.67 -19.03
C ILE A 281 -14.42 -3.71 -20.21
N ILE A 282 -13.27 -3.62 -20.88
CA ILE A 282 -13.06 -2.78 -22.05
C ILE A 282 -13.26 -3.62 -23.32
N SER A 283 -14.00 -3.06 -24.28
CA SER A 283 -14.45 -3.69 -25.52
C SER A 283 -14.37 -2.71 -26.68
#